data_AF-A0AAW1D4Y0-F1
#
_entry.id   AF-A0AAW1D4Y0-F1
#
_cell.length_a   1.000
_cell.length_b   1.000
_cell.length_c   1.000
_cell.angle_alpha   90.00
_cell.angle_beta   90.00
_cell.angle_gamma   90.00
#
_symmetry.space_group_name_H-M   'P 1'
#
loop_
_entity.id
_entity.type
_entity.pdbx_description
1 polymer ?
#
loop_
_entity_poly.entity_id
_entity_poly.type
_entity_poly.pdbx_seq_one_letter_code
_entity_poly.pdbx_strand_id
1 'polypeptide(L)'
;MLFVHIIKRGEGEYELAGLSEDKELWYILPPEFKNLNDHKVLIAKPTIKNVVLAIKHINGYRKVGVKIDQNLREEYFDEDENLCYKGSPLEEVNSTIVSCVNENISRTEEENFLREKIIELESKLSKTEVKLHEVEKKFVLDKFDKTQNPIEWLDRYHSECERLNVGNEAKKIEILRFFVDGPSKDWYETNLKKIIIWNICNLHILKVIINKYI
;
A
#
# COMPACT_ATOMS: atom_id res chain seq x y z
N MET A 1 -3.54 -8.10 30.50
CA MET A 1 -4.84 -8.43 29.83
C MET A 1 -4.45 -9.02 28.49
N LEU A 2 -5.20 -9.99 27.95
CA LEU A 2 -4.94 -10.51 26.61
C LEU A 2 -5.98 -9.91 25.65
N PHE A 3 -5.53 -9.17 24.66
CA PHE A 3 -6.37 -8.67 23.59
C PHE A 3 -6.41 -9.68 22.45
N VAL A 4 -7.61 -9.94 21.95
CA VAL A 4 -7.84 -10.88 20.86
C VAL A 4 -8.55 -10.18 19.71
N HIS A 5 -8.17 -10.53 18.48
CA HIS A 5 -8.80 -10.04 17.26
C HIS A 5 -9.63 -11.16 16.64
N ILE A 6 -10.96 -10.97 16.63
CA ILE A 6 -11.91 -11.97 16.11
C ILE A 6 -12.55 -11.44 14.82
N ILE A 7 -12.60 -12.27 13.79
CA ILE A 7 -13.21 -11.96 12.49
C ILE A 7 -14.30 -13.00 12.18
N LYS A 8 -15.48 -12.57 11.72
CA LYS A 8 -16.52 -13.47 11.21
C LYS A 8 -16.24 -13.81 9.75
N ARG A 9 -16.20 -15.09 9.37
CA ARG A 9 -15.97 -15.54 7.98
C ARG A 9 -17.19 -16.16 7.31
N GLY A 10 -18.08 -16.72 8.10
CA GLY A 10 -19.29 -17.36 7.64
C GLY A 10 -20.32 -17.42 8.75
N GLU A 11 -21.44 -18.10 8.51
CA GLU A 11 -22.45 -18.29 9.54
C GLU A 11 -21.96 -19.31 10.57
N GLY A 12 -21.72 -18.85 11.80
CA GLY A 12 -21.11 -19.68 12.85
C GLY A 12 -19.59 -19.86 12.74
N GLU A 13 -18.96 -19.30 11.71
CA GLU A 13 -17.53 -19.45 11.44
C GLU A 13 -16.76 -18.17 11.82
N TYR A 14 -15.81 -18.31 12.74
CA TYR A 14 -15.03 -17.21 13.28
C TYR A 14 -13.56 -17.57 13.32
N GLU A 15 -12.72 -16.57 13.05
CA GLU A 15 -11.27 -16.69 13.12
C GLU A 15 -10.71 -15.88 14.30
N LEU A 16 -9.77 -16.47 15.03
CA LEU A 16 -8.84 -15.78 15.90
C LEU A 16 -7.67 -15.29 15.04
N ALA A 17 -7.76 -14.04 14.59
CA ALA A 17 -6.82 -13.44 13.65
C ALA A 17 -5.51 -12.96 14.31
N GLY A 18 -5.53 -12.71 15.62
CA GLY A 18 -4.33 -12.34 16.35
C GLY A 18 -4.55 -12.09 17.83
N LEU A 19 -3.42 -12.03 18.53
CA LEU A 19 -3.29 -11.84 19.97
C LEU A 19 -2.38 -10.63 20.26
N SER A 20 -2.59 -9.97 21.39
CA SER A 20 -1.78 -8.81 21.78
C SER A 20 -1.90 -8.57 23.29
N GLU A 21 -0.82 -8.10 23.92
CA GLU A 21 -0.82 -7.76 25.34
C GLU A 21 -1.12 -6.28 25.61
N ASP A 22 -0.81 -5.41 24.65
CA ASP A 22 -0.85 -3.94 24.77
C ASP A 22 -1.71 -3.23 23.71
N LYS A 23 -2.21 -3.97 22.69
CA LYS A 23 -2.88 -3.52 21.45
C LYS A 23 -1.98 -2.87 20.41
N GLU A 24 -0.71 -2.67 20.69
CA GLU A 24 0.26 -2.07 19.77
C GLU A 24 0.92 -3.16 18.94
N LEU A 25 1.51 -4.15 19.61
CA LEU A 25 2.16 -5.30 18.99
C LEU A 25 1.19 -6.47 18.91
N TRP A 26 1.08 -7.08 17.73
CA TRP A 26 0.16 -8.19 17.50
C TRP A 26 0.92 -9.42 17.05
N TYR A 27 0.41 -10.57 17.47
CA TYR A 27 0.95 -11.89 17.17
C TYR A 27 -0.08 -12.65 16.35
N ILE A 28 0.33 -13.22 15.22
CA ILE A 28 -0.57 -13.98 14.35
C ILE A 28 -0.51 -15.46 14.67
N LEU A 29 -1.66 -16.12 14.59
CA LEU A 29 -1.72 -17.58 14.66
C LEU A 29 -1.43 -18.17 13.27
N PRO A 30 -0.75 -19.32 13.21
CA PRO A 30 -0.62 -20.12 11.99
C PRO A 30 -2.00 -20.42 11.37
N PRO A 31 -2.12 -20.47 10.03
CA PRO A 31 -3.41 -20.67 9.34
C PRO A 31 -4.25 -21.83 9.87
N GLU A 32 -3.60 -22.95 10.20
CA GLU A 32 -4.19 -24.17 10.75
C GLU A 32 -4.79 -23.99 12.16
N PHE A 33 -4.43 -22.92 12.86
CA PHE A 33 -4.90 -22.63 14.22
C PHE A 33 -5.74 -21.36 14.27
N LYS A 34 -6.22 -20.83 13.13
CA LYS A 34 -7.06 -19.62 13.13
C LYS A 34 -8.51 -19.88 13.52
N ASN A 35 -9.03 -21.10 13.41
CA ASN A 35 -10.43 -21.37 13.72
C ASN A 35 -10.73 -21.13 15.21
N LEU A 36 -11.60 -20.15 15.50
CA LEU A 36 -11.95 -19.77 16.88
C LEU A 36 -12.52 -20.97 17.66
N ASN A 37 -13.22 -21.89 16.99
CA ASN A 37 -13.83 -23.07 17.60
C ASN A 37 -12.80 -24.03 18.21
N ASP A 38 -11.54 -23.98 17.79
CA ASP A 38 -10.48 -24.82 18.35
C ASP A 38 -9.90 -24.24 19.65
N HIS A 39 -10.13 -22.95 19.91
CA HIS A 39 -9.69 -22.22 21.09
C HIS A 39 -10.69 -22.33 22.24
N LYS A 40 -10.85 -23.54 22.79
CA LYS A 40 -11.89 -23.86 23.80
C LYS A 40 -11.83 -22.96 25.04
N VAL A 41 -10.61 -22.64 25.49
CA VAL A 41 -10.38 -21.77 26.66
C VAL A 41 -10.91 -20.35 26.40
N LEU A 42 -10.72 -19.80 25.19
CA LEU A 42 -11.23 -18.49 24.80
C LEU A 42 -12.74 -18.51 24.61
N ILE A 43 -13.31 -19.48 23.89
CA ILE A 43 -14.76 -19.57 23.64
C ILE A 43 -15.56 -19.70 24.94
N ALA A 44 -15.00 -20.36 25.95
CA ALA A 44 -15.65 -20.47 27.25
C ALA A 44 -15.90 -19.09 27.92
N LYS A 45 -15.11 -18.06 27.57
CA LYS A 45 -15.19 -16.72 28.17
C LYS A 45 -16.46 -15.99 27.75
N PRO A 46 -17.24 -15.42 28.71
CA PRO A 46 -18.44 -14.65 28.40
C PRO A 46 -18.18 -13.49 27.42
N THR A 47 -17.04 -12.82 27.56
CA THR A 47 -16.63 -11.74 26.66
C THR A 47 -16.56 -12.19 25.20
N ILE A 48 -16.02 -13.38 24.95
CA ILE A 48 -15.86 -13.93 23.60
C ILE A 48 -17.21 -14.34 23.02
N LYS A 49 -18.06 -14.99 23.83
CA LYS A 49 -19.45 -15.29 23.43
C LYS A 49 -20.22 -14.03 23.03
N ASN A 50 -20.09 -12.95 23.81
CA ASN A 50 -20.74 -11.68 23.50
C ASN A 50 -20.18 -11.03 22.24
N VAL A 51 -18.87 -11.13 21.98
CA VAL A 51 -18.26 -10.64 20.74
C VAL A 51 -18.76 -11.40 19.52
N VAL A 52 -18.80 -12.73 19.59
CA VAL A 52 -19.34 -13.59 18.53
C VAL A 52 -20.78 -13.20 18.17
N LEU A 53 -21.64 -12.96 19.18
CA LEU A 53 -23.01 -12.48 18.96
C LEU A 53 -23.10 -11.06 18.40
N ALA A 54 -22.12 -10.20 18.69
CA ALA A 54 -22.14 -8.80 18.29
C ALA A 54 -21.66 -8.56 16.84
N ILE A 55 -20.83 -9.44 16.28
CA ILE A 55 -20.32 -9.32 14.91
C ILE A 55 -21.40 -9.77 13.92
N LYS A 56 -22.07 -8.80 13.29
CA LYS A 56 -23.23 -9.07 12.41
C LYS A 56 -22.82 -9.50 11.00
N HIS A 57 -21.92 -8.75 10.39
CA HIS A 57 -21.56 -8.90 8.98
C HIS A 57 -20.40 -9.88 8.80
N ILE A 58 -20.40 -10.62 7.69
CA ILE A 58 -19.22 -11.37 7.21
C ILE A 58 -18.08 -10.37 7.01
N ASN A 59 -16.86 -10.78 7.36
CA ASN A 59 -15.66 -9.95 7.47
C ASN A 59 -15.73 -8.82 8.51
N GLY A 60 -16.83 -8.71 9.25
CA GLY A 60 -16.88 -7.89 10.45
C GLY A 60 -15.91 -8.44 11.49
N TYR A 61 -15.30 -7.54 12.26
CA TYR A 61 -14.31 -7.91 13.26
C TYR A 61 -14.47 -7.15 14.57
N ARG A 62 -13.85 -7.66 15.62
CA ARG A 62 -13.72 -6.94 16.90
C ARG A 62 -12.41 -7.29 17.59
N LYS A 63 -11.76 -6.26 18.12
CA LYS A 63 -10.65 -6.40 19.06
C LYS A 63 -11.18 -6.24 20.48
N VAL A 64 -10.98 -7.24 21.34
CA VAL A 64 -11.53 -7.25 22.70
C VAL A 64 -10.50 -7.73 23.72
N GLY A 65 -10.52 -7.14 24.91
CA GLY A 65 -9.68 -7.55 26.02
C GLY A 65 -10.34 -8.66 26.84
N VAL A 66 -9.58 -9.70 27.14
CA VAL A 66 -9.93 -10.80 28.03
C VAL A 66 -8.98 -10.78 29.21
N LYS A 67 -9.51 -10.99 30.42
CA LYS A 67 -8.69 -11.14 31.61
C LYS A 67 -7.91 -12.46 31.55
N ILE A 68 -6.60 -12.37 31.71
CA ILE A 68 -5.71 -13.55 31.75
C ILE A 68 -5.99 -14.27 33.07
N ASP A 69 -6.35 -15.54 32.98
CA ASP A 69 -6.44 -16.48 34.10
C ASP A 69 -5.51 -17.67 33.85
N GLN A 70 -5.44 -18.60 34.81
CA GLN A 70 -4.52 -19.74 34.76
C GLN A 70 -4.68 -20.56 33.47
N ASN A 71 -5.92 -20.86 33.06
CA ASN A 71 -6.18 -21.63 31.84
C ASN A 71 -5.70 -20.92 30.57
N LEU A 72 -5.84 -19.58 30.49
CA LEU A 72 -5.31 -18.83 29.34
C LEU A 72 -3.79 -18.76 29.36
N ARG A 73 -3.20 -18.68 30.55
CA ARG A 73 -1.75 -18.66 30.72
C ARG A 73 -1.14 -19.97 30.25
N GLU A 74 -1.71 -21.11 30.65
CA GLU A 74 -1.24 -22.43 30.22
C GLU A 74 -1.39 -22.68 28.71
N GLU A 75 -2.38 -22.07 28.06
CA GLU A 75 -2.65 -22.30 26.63
C GLU A 75 -1.87 -21.34 25.70
N TYR A 76 -1.68 -20.08 26.11
CA TYR A 76 -1.15 -19.02 25.24
C TYR A 76 0.18 -18.42 25.68
N PHE A 77 0.75 -18.88 26.79
CA PHE A 77 2.03 -18.39 27.29
C PHE A 77 2.95 -19.56 27.59
N ASP A 78 4.23 -19.39 27.30
CA ASP A 78 5.26 -20.33 27.73
C ASP A 78 5.70 -20.04 29.18
N GLU A 79 6.71 -20.78 29.66
CA GLU A 79 7.26 -20.61 31.01
C GLU A 79 7.92 -19.24 31.22
N ASP A 80 8.36 -18.59 30.14
CA ASP A 80 9.05 -17.30 30.11
C ASP A 80 8.09 -16.11 29.85
N GLU A 81 6.78 -16.35 29.91
CA GLU A 81 5.71 -15.38 29.63
C GLU A 81 5.65 -14.86 28.18
N ASN A 82 6.22 -15.57 27.20
CA ASN A 82 6.06 -15.21 25.79
C ASN A 82 4.78 -15.79 25.20
N LEU A 83 4.17 -15.05 24.27
CA LEU A 83 3.00 -15.52 23.54
C LEU A 83 3.35 -16.72 22.64
N CYS A 84 2.76 -17.86 22.96
CA CYS A 84 2.88 -19.08 22.20
C CYS A 84 1.51 -19.73 21.99
N TYR A 85 1.42 -20.72 21.12
CA TYR A 85 0.25 -21.60 21.04
C TYR A 85 0.71 -23.01 20.76
N LYS A 86 0.25 -23.98 21.57
CA LYS A 86 0.68 -25.39 21.51
C LYS A 86 2.21 -25.55 21.53
N GLY A 87 2.89 -24.74 22.35
CA GLY A 87 4.35 -24.77 22.51
C GLY A 87 5.15 -24.16 21.36
N SER A 88 4.50 -23.55 20.37
CA SER A 88 5.17 -22.82 19.30
C SER A 88 5.04 -21.31 19.52
N PRO A 89 6.14 -20.53 19.55
CA PRO A 89 6.10 -19.07 19.63
C PRO A 89 5.35 -18.48 18.44
N LEU A 90 4.61 -17.40 18.68
CA LEU A 90 3.84 -16.72 17.63
C LEU A 90 4.68 -15.65 16.92
N GLU A 91 4.39 -15.41 15.64
CA GLU A 91 5.09 -14.41 14.83
C GLU A 91 4.55 -13.01 15.10
N GLU A 92 5.45 -12.07 15.36
CA GLU A 92 5.16 -10.65 15.53
C GLU A 92 4.82 -9.98 14.21
N VAL A 93 3.73 -9.21 14.21
CA VAL A 93 3.33 -8.36 13.11
C VAL A 93 3.01 -6.96 13.61
N ASN A 94 3.53 -5.97 12.88
CA ASN A 94 3.20 -4.57 13.14
C ASN A 94 1.68 -4.34 13.01
N SER A 95 1.11 -3.48 13.85
CA SER A 95 -0.35 -3.23 13.94
C SER A 95 -1.02 -2.93 12.59
N THR A 96 -0.29 -2.33 11.64
CA THR A 96 -0.74 -2.04 10.26
C THR A 96 -0.97 -3.31 9.44
N ILE A 97 -0.26 -4.39 9.75
CA ILE A 97 -0.21 -5.63 8.96
C ILE A 97 -1.34 -6.61 9.34
N VAL A 98 -1.84 -6.61 10.58
CA VAL A 98 -2.90 -7.53 11.01
C VAL A 98 -4.21 -7.36 10.23
N SER A 99 -4.46 -6.16 9.71
CA SER A 99 -5.62 -5.92 8.84
C SER A 99 -5.45 -6.49 7.42
N CYS A 100 -4.21 -6.75 6.97
CA CYS A 100 -3.92 -7.25 5.62
C CYS A 100 -3.41 -8.71 5.54
N VAL A 101 -2.95 -9.33 6.64
CA VAL A 101 -2.51 -10.76 6.61
C VAL A 101 -3.68 -11.74 6.46
N ASN A 102 -4.90 -11.33 6.80
CA ASN A 102 -6.08 -12.19 6.79
C ASN A 102 -6.95 -12.06 5.52
N GLU A 103 -6.49 -11.38 4.48
CA GLU A 103 -7.16 -11.34 3.16
C GLU A 103 -6.82 -12.54 2.25
N ASN A 104 -6.15 -13.58 2.77
CA ASN A 104 -5.93 -14.81 2.01
C ASN A 104 -6.84 -15.92 2.54
N ILE A 105 -7.94 -16.16 1.80
CA ILE A 105 -8.89 -17.30 1.76
C ILE A 105 -10.36 -16.82 1.87
N SER A 106 -10.83 -16.12 0.82
CA SER A 106 -12.16 -16.30 0.22
C SER A 106 -12.06 -15.84 -1.23
N ARG A 107 -11.34 -16.65 -2.01
CA ARG A 107 -11.09 -16.40 -3.44
C ARG A 107 -12.24 -17.02 -4.21
N THR A 108 -13.14 -16.22 -4.78
CA THR A 108 -13.56 -16.42 -6.19
C THR A 108 -14.51 -15.35 -6.74
N GLU A 109 -15.46 -14.78 -6.00
CA GLU A 109 -16.46 -13.88 -6.64
C GLU A 109 -16.18 -12.39 -6.41
N GLU A 110 -15.94 -11.97 -5.16
CA GLU A 110 -15.52 -10.58 -4.89
C GLU A 110 -14.11 -10.30 -5.40
N GLU A 111 -13.19 -11.27 -5.34
CA GLU A 111 -11.87 -11.12 -5.98
C GLU A 111 -11.97 -11.04 -7.50
N ASN A 112 -12.88 -11.77 -8.14
CA ASN A 112 -13.08 -11.65 -9.59
C ASN A 112 -13.75 -10.33 -9.94
N PHE A 113 -14.73 -9.88 -9.16
CA PHE A 113 -15.33 -8.56 -9.35
C PHE A 113 -14.31 -7.43 -9.10
N LEU A 114 -13.50 -7.52 -8.05
CA LEU A 114 -12.44 -6.57 -7.76
C LEU A 114 -11.32 -6.67 -8.77
N ARG A 115 -10.94 -7.85 -9.26
CA ARG A 115 -9.96 -8.02 -10.36
C ARG A 115 -10.51 -7.49 -11.67
N GLU A 116 -11.76 -7.75 -12.02
CA GLU A 116 -12.40 -7.20 -13.21
C GLU A 116 -12.50 -5.68 -13.11
N LYS A 117 -12.85 -5.16 -11.94
CA LYS A 117 -12.93 -3.72 -11.69
C LYS A 117 -11.55 -3.07 -11.60
N ILE A 118 -10.54 -3.76 -11.10
CA ILE A 118 -9.13 -3.36 -11.14
C ILE A 118 -8.64 -3.41 -12.57
N ILE A 119 -8.89 -4.46 -13.36
CA ILE A 119 -8.55 -4.53 -14.79
C ILE A 119 -9.31 -3.48 -15.59
N GLU A 120 -10.55 -3.16 -15.25
CA GLU A 120 -11.35 -2.11 -15.88
C GLU A 120 -10.83 -0.73 -15.49
N LEU A 121 -10.48 -0.52 -14.22
CA LEU A 121 -9.89 0.72 -13.71
C LEU A 121 -8.46 0.90 -14.19
N GLU A 122 -7.67 -0.17 -14.29
CA GLU A 122 -6.33 -0.23 -14.89
C GLU A 122 -6.43 -0.05 -16.39
N SER A 123 -7.47 -0.56 -17.08
CA SER A 123 -7.76 -0.27 -18.48
C SER A 123 -8.17 1.18 -18.67
N LYS A 124 -8.97 1.75 -17.76
CA LYS A 124 -9.32 3.18 -17.73
C LYS A 124 -8.11 4.05 -17.36
N LEU A 125 -7.24 3.60 -16.48
CA LEU A 125 -6.01 4.26 -16.01
C LEU A 125 -4.85 4.06 -17.00
N SER A 126 -4.85 2.98 -17.78
CA SER A 126 -3.97 2.68 -18.92
C SER A 126 -4.44 3.42 -20.18
N LYS A 127 -5.75 3.67 -20.31
CA LYS A 127 -6.27 4.74 -21.19
C LYS A 127 -5.85 6.14 -20.70
N THR A 128 -5.48 6.27 -19.43
CA THR A 128 -4.79 7.43 -18.84
C THR A 128 -3.27 7.22 -18.72
N GLU A 129 -2.71 6.11 -19.19
CA GLU A 129 -1.30 6.08 -19.57
C GLU A 129 -1.26 6.80 -20.89
N VAL A 130 -1.00 8.09 -20.77
CA VAL A 130 -0.79 8.93 -21.93
C VAL A 130 0.38 8.30 -22.69
N LYS A 131 0.06 7.56 -23.75
CA LYS A 131 1.06 6.99 -24.67
C LYS A 131 1.96 8.17 -25.03
N LEU A 132 3.27 8.03 -24.85
CA LEU A 132 4.26 9.13 -25.00
C LEU A 132 4.02 10.01 -26.24
N HIS A 133 3.52 9.44 -27.35
CA HIS A 133 3.19 10.15 -28.59
C HIS A 133 1.84 10.91 -28.61
N GLU A 134 0.88 10.56 -27.74
CA GLU A 134 -0.38 11.28 -27.56
C GLU A 134 -0.23 12.47 -26.61
N VAL A 135 0.78 12.44 -25.72
CA VAL A 135 1.13 13.55 -24.82
C VAL A 135 1.57 14.76 -25.65
N GLU A 136 2.49 14.56 -26.60
CA GLU A 136 3.05 15.61 -27.46
C GLU A 136 1.97 16.41 -28.19
N LYS A 137 0.92 15.74 -28.66
CA LYS A 137 -0.20 16.38 -29.37
C LYS A 137 -1.19 17.11 -28.45
N LYS A 138 -1.19 16.80 -27.15
CA LYS A 138 -2.12 17.36 -26.16
C LYS A 138 -1.53 18.52 -25.37
N PHE A 139 -0.20 18.62 -25.32
CA PHE A 139 0.51 19.75 -24.73
C PHE A 139 0.30 20.99 -25.60
N VAL A 140 -0.10 22.10 -24.99
CA VAL A 140 -0.16 23.41 -25.65
C VAL A 140 1.12 24.16 -25.26
N LEU A 141 2.24 23.65 -25.73
CA LEU A 141 3.57 24.18 -25.42
C LEU A 141 4.47 24.13 -26.66
N ASP A 142 5.05 25.28 -27.01
CA ASP A 142 6.06 25.35 -28.06
C ASP A 142 7.37 24.71 -27.60
N LYS A 143 8.12 24.15 -28.55
CA LYS A 143 9.49 23.69 -28.30
C LYS A 143 10.32 24.84 -27.75
N PHE A 144 11.17 24.51 -26.79
CA PHE A 144 12.10 25.45 -26.20
C PHE A 144 13.00 26.04 -27.27
N ASP A 145 13.06 27.37 -27.30
CA ASP A 145 14.02 28.15 -28.07
C ASP A 145 14.85 29.03 -27.13
N LYS A 146 16.11 29.26 -27.47
CA LYS A 146 17.07 30.09 -26.71
C LYS A 146 16.63 31.55 -26.54
N THR A 147 15.60 31.98 -27.26
CA THR A 147 14.99 33.31 -27.13
C THR A 147 13.97 33.40 -26.00
N GLN A 148 13.51 32.26 -25.47
CA GLN A 148 12.53 32.19 -24.39
C GLN A 148 13.20 32.21 -23.01
N ASN A 149 12.54 32.80 -22.01
CA ASN A 149 12.99 32.69 -20.63
C ASN A 149 12.88 31.22 -20.17
N PRO A 150 14.00 30.59 -19.79
CA PRO A 150 13.97 29.16 -19.51
C PRO A 150 13.22 28.77 -18.23
N ILE A 151 13.15 29.66 -17.24
CA ILE A 151 12.39 29.43 -16.01
C ILE A 151 10.89 29.48 -16.31
N GLU A 152 10.44 30.52 -17.00
CA GLU A 152 9.02 30.68 -17.37
C GLU A 152 8.55 29.60 -18.35
N TRP A 153 9.44 29.14 -19.24
CA TRP A 153 9.13 28.03 -20.12
C TRP A 153 8.99 26.71 -19.35
N LEU A 154 9.87 26.45 -18.38
CA LEU A 154 9.81 25.25 -17.54
C LEU A 154 8.58 25.25 -16.62
N ASP A 155 8.17 26.40 -16.09
CA ASP A 155 6.95 26.52 -15.28
C ASP A 155 5.70 26.23 -16.12
N ARG A 156 5.66 26.68 -17.38
CA ARG A 156 4.60 26.31 -18.33
C ARG A 156 4.60 24.82 -18.64
N TYR A 157 5.78 24.22 -18.82
CA TYR A 157 5.94 22.79 -19.00
C TYR A 157 5.42 21.98 -17.79
N HIS A 158 5.72 22.41 -16.56
CA HIS A 158 5.23 21.77 -15.34
C HIS A 158 3.70 21.89 -15.22
N SER A 159 3.15 23.07 -15.53
CA SER A 159 1.71 23.30 -15.52
C SER A 159 0.98 22.36 -16.50
N GLU A 160 1.55 22.12 -17.68
CA GLU A 160 1.00 21.18 -18.65
C GLU A 160 1.12 19.72 -18.19
N CYS A 161 2.20 19.35 -17.49
CA CYS A 161 2.33 18.04 -16.86
C CYS A 161 1.24 17.82 -15.80
N GLU A 162 0.95 18.82 -14.96
CA GLU A 162 -0.12 18.77 -13.97
C GLU A 162 -1.50 18.70 -14.62
N ARG A 163 -1.75 19.53 -15.64
CA ARG A 163 -3.01 19.55 -16.39
C ARG A 163 -3.33 18.20 -17.04
N LEU A 164 -2.32 17.49 -17.51
CA LEU A 164 -2.45 16.16 -18.13
C LEU A 164 -2.23 15.01 -17.15
N ASN A 165 -2.17 15.31 -15.84
CA ASN A 165 -2.03 14.35 -14.75
C ASN A 165 -0.82 13.41 -14.92
N VAL A 166 0.30 13.95 -15.40
CA VAL A 166 1.59 13.24 -15.51
C VAL A 166 2.18 13.13 -14.11
N GLY A 167 1.77 12.12 -13.36
CA GLY A 167 2.12 11.97 -11.94
C GLY A 167 3.52 11.40 -11.65
N ASN A 168 4.27 10.95 -12.66
CA ASN A 168 5.57 10.31 -12.48
C ASN A 168 6.71 11.21 -13.00
N GLU A 169 7.67 11.53 -12.16
CA GLU A 169 8.83 12.38 -12.45
C GLU A 169 9.70 11.84 -13.60
N ALA A 170 9.89 10.52 -13.67
CA ALA A 170 10.59 9.89 -14.79
C ALA A 170 9.83 10.06 -16.10
N LYS A 171 8.49 9.97 -16.07
CA LYS A 171 7.64 10.24 -17.25
C LYS A 171 7.69 11.71 -17.66
N LYS A 172 7.66 12.66 -16.71
CA LYS A 172 7.90 14.09 -17.00
C LYS A 172 9.23 14.25 -17.73
N ILE A 173 10.32 13.67 -17.19
CA ILE A 173 11.63 13.74 -17.84
C ILE A 173 11.56 13.19 -19.27
N GLU A 174 11.00 12.01 -19.50
CA GLU A 174 10.87 11.44 -20.85
C GLU A 174 10.05 12.29 -21.82
N ILE A 175 8.98 12.94 -21.33
CA ILE A 175 8.12 13.81 -22.14
C ILE A 175 8.88 15.08 -22.55
N LEU A 176 9.75 15.60 -21.70
CA LEU A 176 10.53 16.81 -21.96
C LEU A 176 11.32 16.73 -23.28
N ARG A 177 11.76 15.53 -23.68
CA ARG A 177 12.53 15.30 -24.93
C ARG A 177 11.82 15.76 -26.20
N PHE A 178 10.48 15.78 -26.19
CA PHE A 178 9.69 16.20 -27.35
C PHE A 178 9.64 17.72 -27.50
N PHE A 179 9.92 18.46 -26.42
CA PHE A 179 9.82 19.91 -26.34
C PHE A 179 11.17 20.61 -26.32
N VAL A 180 12.26 19.87 -26.55
CA VAL A 180 13.61 20.44 -26.73
C VAL A 180 14.12 20.09 -28.13
N ASP A 181 14.83 21.02 -28.76
CA ASP A 181 15.37 20.83 -30.12
C ASP A 181 16.80 21.38 -30.26
N GLY A 182 17.47 21.00 -31.33
CA GLY A 182 18.82 21.46 -31.65
C GLY A 182 19.83 21.19 -30.50
N PRO A 183 20.72 22.15 -30.18
CA PRO A 183 21.76 21.95 -29.16
C PRO A 183 21.23 21.58 -27.76
N SER A 184 20.04 22.06 -27.40
CA SER A 184 19.40 21.74 -26.12
C SER A 184 18.98 20.26 -26.06
N LYS A 185 18.60 19.67 -27.20
CA LYS A 185 18.28 18.25 -27.32
C LYS A 185 19.53 17.38 -27.22
N ASP A 186 20.62 17.75 -27.90
CA ASP A 186 21.90 17.01 -27.82
C ASP A 186 22.44 16.97 -26.38
N TRP A 187 22.33 18.11 -25.67
CA TRP A 187 22.67 18.20 -24.26
C TRP A 187 21.77 17.29 -23.41
N TYR A 188 20.45 17.36 -23.63
CA TYR A 188 19.46 16.59 -22.90
C TYR A 188 19.67 15.07 -23.08
N GLU A 189 19.89 14.58 -24.29
CA GLU A 189 20.15 13.16 -24.58
C GLU A 189 21.47 12.66 -23.97
N THR A 190 22.51 13.49 -23.98
CA THR A 190 23.83 13.16 -23.40
C THR A 190 23.80 13.11 -21.87
N ASN A 191 22.96 13.92 -21.24
CA ASN A 191 22.87 14.03 -19.78
C ASN A 191 21.72 13.23 -19.17
N LEU A 192 20.83 12.65 -19.98
CA LEU A 192 19.66 11.86 -19.57
C LEU A 192 20.02 10.73 -18.59
N LYS A 193 21.09 9.98 -18.90
CA LYS A 193 21.60 8.90 -18.04
C LYS A 193 22.10 9.40 -16.69
N LYS A 194 22.65 10.62 -16.64
CA LYS A 194 23.12 11.25 -15.39
C LYS A 194 21.96 11.78 -14.57
N ILE A 195 20.95 12.37 -15.22
CA ILE A 195 19.74 12.93 -14.59
C ILE A 195 18.88 11.85 -13.94
N ILE A 196 18.67 10.70 -14.60
CA ILE A 196 17.89 9.58 -14.04
C ILE A 196 18.56 9.01 -12.78
N ILE A 197 19.89 8.95 -12.75
CA ILE A 197 20.67 8.46 -11.60
C ILE A 197 20.70 9.49 -10.45
N TRP A 198 20.67 10.79 -10.75
CA TRP A 198 20.73 11.87 -9.75
C TRP A 198 19.38 12.32 -9.18
N ASN A 199 18.27 11.99 -9.83
CA ASN A 199 16.92 12.42 -9.44
C ASN A 199 16.31 11.69 -8.24
N ILE A 200 17.09 10.90 -7.52
CA ILE A 200 16.76 10.55 -6.14
C ILE A 200 16.97 11.77 -5.20
N CYS A 201 17.69 12.82 -5.63
CA CYS A 201 18.19 13.81 -4.66
C CYS A 201 17.86 15.32 -4.81
N ASN A 202 17.40 15.92 -5.93
CA ASN A 202 16.83 17.30 -5.88
C ASN A 202 16.40 17.92 -7.24
N LEU A 203 15.23 18.56 -7.26
CA LEU A 203 14.68 19.41 -8.35
C LEU A 203 15.49 20.71 -8.61
N HIS A 204 16.41 21.08 -7.73
CA HIS A 204 17.19 22.32 -7.82
C HIS A 204 18.17 22.36 -9.02
N ILE A 205 18.53 21.20 -9.55
CA ILE A 205 19.60 21.06 -10.55
C ILE A 205 19.11 21.37 -11.98
N LEU A 206 17.85 21.11 -12.30
CA LEU A 206 17.26 21.52 -13.59
C LEU A 206 17.34 23.05 -13.77
N LYS A 207 17.10 23.82 -12.71
CA LYS A 207 17.23 25.29 -12.73
C LYS A 207 18.67 25.77 -12.95
N VAL A 208 19.66 25.08 -12.38
CA VAL A 208 21.09 25.45 -12.51
C VAL A 208 21.64 25.10 -13.90
N ILE A 209 21.20 23.98 -14.45
CA ILE A 209 21.68 23.45 -15.72
C ILE A 209 21.12 24.24 -16.90
N ILE A 210 19.83 24.54 -16.87
CA ILE A 210 19.17 25.33 -17.91
C ILE A 210 19.80 26.74 -17.98
N ASN A 211 20.22 27.32 -16.86
CA ASN A 211 20.88 28.64 -16.84
C ASN A 211 22.34 28.64 -17.36
N LYS A 212 22.95 27.46 -17.53
CA LYS A 212 24.40 27.33 -17.78
C LYS A 212 24.73 26.77 -19.17
N TYR A 213 23.79 26.07 -19.81
CA TYR A 213 24.05 25.33 -21.05
C TYR A 213 22.98 25.53 -22.13
N ILE A 214 21.97 26.35 -21.84
CA ILE A 214 20.90 26.74 -22.76
C ILE A 214 20.83 28.27 -22.72
#